data_AF-X1K090-F1
#
_entry.id   AF-X1K090-F1
#
_cell.length_a   1.000
_cell.length_b   1.000
_cell.length_c   1.000
_cell.angle_alpha   90.00
_cell.angle_beta   90.00
_cell.angle_gamma   90.00
#
_symmetry.space_group_name_H-M   'P 1'
#
loop_
_entity.id
_entity.type
_entity.pdbx_description
1 polymer ?
#
loop_
_entity_poly.entity_id
_entity_poly.type
_entity_poly.pdbx_seq_one_letter_code
_entity_poly.pdbx_strand_id
1 'polypeptide(L)' 'GTERYFKLPKLGTNPRGVEFSKGALLKLRQHDDTKEIEIFWRRPEAEISPYKAYKRWLAYWEEE' A
#
# COMPACT_ATOMS: atom_id res chain seq x y z
N GLY A 1 24.92 9.14 -4.65
CA GLY A 1 23.46 9.39 -4.61
C GLY A 1 22.70 8.17 -4.17
N THR A 2 22.89 7.05 -4.88
CA THR A 2 22.18 5.76 -4.76
C THR A 2 22.06 5.20 -3.34
N GLU A 3 23.14 5.16 -2.57
CA GLU A 3 23.12 4.58 -1.20
C GLU A 3 22.25 5.34 -0.20
N ARG A 4 22.02 6.63 -0.42
CA ARG A 4 21.12 7.44 0.40
C ARG A 4 19.69 7.47 -0.15
N TYR A 5 19.51 6.97 -1.37
CA TYR A 5 18.24 6.99 -2.09
C TYR A 5 17.48 5.68 -1.90
N PHE A 6 18.18 4.55 -1.91
CA PHE A 6 17.62 3.22 -1.71
C PHE A 6 18.02 2.66 -0.34
N LYS A 7 17.11 1.93 0.27
CA LYS A 7 17.32 1.17 1.49
C LYS A 7 17.26 -0.31 1.14
N LEU A 8 18.39 -0.98 1.30
CA LEU A 8 18.47 -2.41 1.10
C LEU A 8 17.74 -3.18 2.20
N PRO A 9 17.19 -4.36 1.88
CA PRO A 9 16.52 -5.19 2.87
C PRO A 9 17.46 -5.61 4.00
N LYS A 10 16.98 -5.55 5.25
CA LYS A 10 17.79 -5.99 6.40
C LYS A 10 17.90 -7.52 6.40
N LEU A 11 19.13 -8.03 6.35
CA LEU A 11 19.40 -9.46 6.48
C LEU A 11 18.88 -10.01 7.80
N GLY A 12 18.37 -11.25 7.78
CA GLY A 12 17.77 -11.88 8.96
C GLY A 12 16.36 -11.36 9.32
N THR A 13 15.72 -10.61 8.43
CA THR A 13 14.30 -10.24 8.54
C THR A 13 13.51 -10.83 7.37
N ASN A 14 12.19 -10.63 7.32
CA ASN A 14 11.34 -11.05 6.20
C ASN A 14 10.89 -9.85 5.34
N PRO A 15 11.82 -9.15 4.67
CA PRO A 15 11.48 -7.99 3.85
C PRO A 15 10.75 -8.40 2.57
N ARG A 16 10.13 -7.43 1.90
CA ARG A 16 9.36 -7.66 0.66
C ARG A 16 9.98 -7.02 -0.59
N GLY A 17 11.14 -6.38 -0.44
CA GLY A 17 11.86 -5.77 -1.54
C GLY A 17 12.79 -4.65 -1.07
N VAL A 18 13.43 -4.00 -2.04
CA VAL A 18 14.19 -2.77 -1.85
C VAL A 18 13.22 -1.60 -1.68
N GLU A 19 13.51 -0.68 -0.77
CA GLU A 19 12.67 0.48 -0.48
C GLU A 19 13.38 1.78 -0.89
N PHE A 20 12.62 2.86 -1.14
CA PHE A 20 13.20 4.20 -1.06
C PHE A 20 13.51 4.57 0.38
N SER A 21 14.57 5.33 0.60
CA SER A 21 14.82 5.89 1.92
C SER A 21 13.72 6.91 2.29
N LYS A 22 13.41 7.02 3.59
CA LYS A 22 12.45 8.02 4.10
C LYS A 22 12.80 9.43 3.63
N GLY A 23 14.09 9.78 3.65
CA GLY A 23 14.57 11.09 3.22
C GLY A 23 14.38 11.35 1.72
N ALA A 24 14.57 10.32 0.89
CA ALA A 24 14.35 10.44 -0.55
C ALA A 24 12.86 10.68 -0.87
N LEU A 25 11.96 9.92 -0.26
CA LEU A 25 10.52 10.08 -0.44
C LEU A 25 10.01 11.46 0.03
N LEU A 26 10.49 11.94 1.19
CA LEU A 26 10.11 13.27 1.68
C LEU A 26 10.59 14.38 0.74
N LYS A 27 11.83 14.30 0.25
CA LYS A 27 12.36 15.27 -0.71
C LYS A 27 11.59 15.27 -2.03
N LEU A 28 11.22 14.10 -2.53
CA LEU A 28 10.37 13.97 -3.72
C LEU A 28 9.01 14.63 -3.50
N ARG A 29 8.37 14.35 -2.37
CA ARG A 29 7.04 14.92 -2.06
C ARG A 29 7.09 16.44 -1.89
N GLN A 30 8.11 16.96 -1.23
CA GLN A 30 8.23 18.38 -0.87
C GLN A 30 8.92 19.24 -1.93
N HIS A 31 9.30 18.66 -3.07
CA HIS A 31 9.93 19.41 -4.15
C HIS A 31 8.93 20.42 -4.75
N ASP A 32 9.38 21.62 -5.09
CA ASP A 32 8.50 22.71 -5.54
C ASP A 32 7.76 22.38 -6.86
N ASP A 33 8.36 21.55 -7.71
CA ASP A 33 7.74 21.07 -8.95
C ASP A 33 6.77 19.89 -8.76
N THR A 34 6.71 19.31 -7.55
CA THR A 34 5.81 18.19 -7.25
C THR A 34 4.41 18.72 -6.99
N LYS A 35 3.46 18.26 -7.80
CA LYS A 35 2.03 18.59 -7.64
C LYS A 35 1.36 17.54 -6.77
N GLU A 36 0.50 17.96 -5.85
CA GLU A 36 -0.30 17.08 -5.02
C GLU A 36 -1.80 17.44 -5.04
N ILE A 37 -2.63 16.44 -4.77
CA ILE A 37 -4.06 16.59 -4.51
C ILE A 37 -4.29 16.06 -3.10
N GLU A 38 -4.80 16.91 -2.21
CA GLU A 38 -5.10 16.51 -0.85
C GLU A 38 -6.31 15.58 -0.82
N ILE A 39 -6.18 14.43 -0.15
CA ILE A 39 -7.25 13.44 -0.02
C ILE A 39 -7.59 13.29 1.45
N PHE A 40 -8.84 13.62 1.79
CA PHE A 40 -9.42 13.32 3.10
C PHE A 40 -9.95 11.88 3.10
N TRP A 41 -9.12 10.95 3.58
CA TRP A 41 -9.50 9.54 3.69
C TRP A 41 -10.61 9.35 4.73
N ARG A 42 -11.83 9.10 4.26
CA ARG A 42 -12.97 8.72 5.10
C ARG A 42 -13.30 7.25 4.86
N ARG A 43 -13.28 6.43 5.92
CA ARG A 43 -13.77 5.06 5.84
C ARG A 43 -15.30 5.12 5.76
N PRO A 44 -15.93 4.64 4.66
CA PRO A 44 -17.38 4.59 4.60
C PRO A 44 -17.91 3.54 5.60
N GLU A 45 -19.10 3.79 6.15
CA GLU A 45 -19.89 2.77 6.83
C GLU A 45 -20.35 1.77 5.76
N ALA A 46 -19.51 0.78 5.49
CA ALA A 46 -19.88 -0.38 4.71
C ALA A 46 -19.98 -1.56 5.67
N GLU A 47 -20.97 -2.42 5.43
CA GLU A 47 -21.06 -3.71 6.10
C GLU A 47 -19.90 -4.59 5.60
N ILE A 48 -18.75 -4.49 6.27
CA ILE A 48 -17.57 -5.32 6.01
C ILE A 48 -17.77 -6.63 6.78
N SER A 49 -18.67 -7.47 6.29
CA SER A 49 -18.74 -8.85 6.74
C SER A 49 -17.69 -9.67 6.00
N PRO A 50 -16.82 -10.45 6.70
CA PRO A 50 -15.89 -11.39 6.05
C PRO A 50 -16.60 -12.32 5.06
N TYR A 51 -17.87 -12.65 5.34
CA TYR A 51 -18.71 -13.51 4.51
C TYR A 51 -19.00 -12.92 3.12
N LYS A 52 -18.96 -11.59 2.96
CA LYS A 52 -19.21 -10.93 1.66
C LYS A 52 -18.16 -11.32 0.61
N ALA A 53 -16.92 -11.57 1.00
CA ALA A 53 -15.87 -12.04 0.09
C ALA A 53 -16.11 -13.48 -0.39
N TYR A 54 -16.79 -14.30 0.42
CA TYR A 54 -17.06 -15.71 0.14
C TYR A 54 -18.42 -15.94 -0.54
N LYS A 55 -19.38 -15.03 -0.38
CA LYS A 55 -20.73 -15.16 -0.97
C LYS A 55 -20.73 -15.57 -2.43
N ARG A 56 -19.84 -14.98 -3.25
CA ARG A 56 -19.75 -15.30 -4.67
C ARG A 56 -19.24 -16.73 -4.92
N TRP A 57 -18.30 -17.19 -4.12
CA TRP A 57 -17.79 -18.55 -4.22
C TRP A 57 -18.84 -19.56 -3.76
N LEU A 58 -19.52 -19.29 -2.65
CA LEU A 58 -20.58 -20.17 -2.15
C LEU A 58 -21.73 -20.33 -3.17
N ALA A 59 -22.14 -19.24 -3.84
CA ALA A 59 -23.14 -19.31 -4.90
C ALA A 59 -22.71 -20.26 -6.04
N TYR A 60 -21.45 -20.18 -6.48
CA TYR A 60 -20.94 -21.10 -7.51
C TYR A 60 -20.86 -22.56 -7.03
N TRP A 61 -20.65 -22.79 -5.73
CA TRP A 61 -20.62 -24.14 -5.17
C TRP A 61 -22.02 -24.73 -4.93
N GLU A 62 -23.05 -23.89 -4.78
CA GLU A 62 -24.46 -24.33 -4.62
C GLU A 62 -25.17 -24.57 -5.97
N GLU A 63 -24.66 -24.00 -7.06
CA GLU A 63 -25.18 -24.20 -8.43
C GLU A 63 -24.69 -25.51 -9.11
N GLU A 64 -23.78 -26.26 -8.47
CA GLU A 64 -23.39 -27.65 -8.83
C GLU A 64 -24.21 -28.70 -8.08
#